data_AF-A0A0P9FF77-F1
#
_entry.id   AF-A0A0P9FF77-F1
#
_cell.length_a   1.000
_cell.length_b   1.000
_cell.length_c   1.000
_cell.angle_alpha   90.00
_cell.angle_beta   90.00
_cell.angle_gamma   90.00
#
_symmetry.space_group_name_H-M   'P 1'
#
loop_
_entity.id
_entity.type
_entity.pdbx_description
1 polymer ?
#
loop_
_entity_poly.entity_id
_entity_poly.type
_entity_poly.pdbx_seq_one_letter_code
_entity_poly.pdbx_strand_id
1 'polypeptide(L)'
;MDTDNLQQTLTNLMQSGSESNPAYATLLRDYTTYHAVLLIEGGLFALLLIVLSAYCWRRFARSQGAGTRRWTFEKKVLFSSGLASTLFALFMLLIVAANLSNVANPQAGFAQSIPDLGAPQAGTHRAALHEAVAGWAQSGSAAMPVLLQDAVRARLAWQRPKAIVCSILFVVLAVATAYTWRRLLQSRARTVVWGLRDKALLAIGVLAVPATFLLLIMALANTQASLAPLTLTLLFG
;
A
#
# COMPACT_ATOMS: atom_id res chain seq x y z
N MET A 1 17.81 -1.25 -37.71
CA MET A 1 16.91 -2.11 -36.93
C MET A 1 15.98 -1.17 -36.21
N ASP A 2 14.71 -1.14 -36.59
CA ASP A 2 13.70 -0.40 -35.85
C ASP A 2 13.66 -1.00 -34.45
N THR A 3 14.03 -0.21 -33.44
CA THR A 3 13.87 -0.60 -32.05
C THR A 3 12.38 -0.61 -31.78
N ASP A 4 11.75 -1.78 -31.93
CA ASP A 4 10.36 -1.97 -31.53
C ASP A 4 10.24 -1.59 -30.07
N ASN A 5 9.51 -0.51 -29.83
CA ASN A 5 9.25 -0.02 -28.48
C ASN A 5 8.53 -1.14 -27.72
N LEU A 6 8.97 -1.43 -26.49
CA LEU A 6 8.33 -2.39 -25.59
C LEU A 6 6.80 -2.17 -25.54
N GLN A 7 6.35 -0.92 -25.56
CA GLN A 7 4.93 -0.59 -25.60
C GLN A 7 4.20 -1.19 -26.80
N GLN A 8 4.77 -1.07 -28.00
CA GLN A 8 4.19 -1.60 -29.23
C GLN A 8 4.18 -3.13 -29.21
N THR A 9 5.26 -3.74 -28.75
CA THR A 9 5.35 -5.19 -28.57
C THR A 9 4.23 -5.72 -27.66
N LEU A 10 4.07 -5.12 -26.48
CA LEU A 10 3.05 -5.55 -25.52
C LEU A 10 1.63 -5.30 -26.04
N THR A 11 1.41 -4.19 -26.75
CA THR A 11 0.10 -3.88 -27.37
C THR A 11 -0.27 -4.92 -28.43
N ASN A 12 0.68 -5.31 -29.28
CA ASN A 12 0.46 -6.32 -30.32
C ASN A 12 0.18 -7.71 -29.71
N LEU A 13 0.93 -8.09 -28.67
CA LEU A 13 0.73 -9.36 -27.95
C LEU A 13 -0.64 -9.43 -27.26
N MET A 14 -1.10 -8.31 -26.69
CA MET A 14 -2.43 -8.21 -26.11
C MET A 14 -3.51 -8.36 -27.19
N GLN A 15 -3.43 -7.60 -28.30
CA GLN A 15 -4.43 -7.63 -29.37
C GLN A 15 -4.53 -9.00 -30.06
N SER A 16 -3.41 -9.73 -30.14
CA SER A 16 -3.38 -11.09 -30.70
C SER A 16 -3.92 -12.16 -29.75
N GLY A 17 -4.29 -11.82 -28.51
CA GLY A 17 -4.80 -12.79 -27.55
C GLY A 17 -3.73 -13.80 -27.11
N SER A 18 -2.47 -13.35 -26.97
CA SER A 18 -1.30 -14.20 -26.71
C SER A 18 -1.25 -14.77 -25.28
N GLU A 19 -2.35 -15.33 -24.77
CA GLU A 19 -2.36 -16.02 -23.47
C GLU A 19 -1.40 -17.22 -23.41
N SER A 20 -1.08 -17.78 -24.58
CA SER A 20 -0.09 -18.85 -24.73
C SER A 20 1.37 -18.36 -24.68
N ASN A 21 1.62 -17.04 -24.74
CA ASN A 21 2.97 -16.48 -24.64
C ASN A 21 3.42 -16.43 -23.16
N PRO A 22 4.40 -17.27 -22.75
CA PRO A 22 4.86 -17.35 -21.37
C PRO A 22 5.47 -16.05 -20.83
N ALA A 23 6.16 -15.28 -21.69
CA ALA A 23 6.77 -14.02 -21.29
C ALA A 23 5.69 -12.98 -20.95
N TYR A 24 4.72 -12.83 -21.85
CA TYR A 24 3.56 -11.96 -21.63
C TYR A 24 2.74 -12.38 -20.41
N ALA A 25 2.46 -13.69 -20.27
CA ALA A 25 1.74 -14.24 -19.12
C ALA A 25 2.46 -13.95 -17.78
N THR A 26 3.79 -13.95 -17.77
CA THR A 26 4.60 -13.61 -16.60
C THR A 26 4.45 -12.14 -16.22
N LEU A 27 4.49 -11.22 -17.20
CA LEU A 27 4.28 -9.80 -16.96
C LEU A 27 2.85 -9.52 -16.45
N LEU A 28 1.85 -10.11 -17.10
CA LEU A 28 0.45 -9.96 -16.71
C LEU A 28 0.19 -10.52 -15.30
N ARG A 29 0.80 -11.67 -14.97
CA ARG A 29 0.68 -12.27 -13.64
C ARG A 29 1.32 -11.40 -12.56
N ASP A 30 2.49 -10.81 -12.81
CA ASP A 30 3.13 -9.89 -11.88
C ASP A 30 2.28 -8.64 -11.67
N TYR A 31 1.77 -8.03 -12.75
CA TYR A 31 0.83 -6.91 -12.69
C TYR A 31 -0.42 -7.25 -11.86
N THR A 32 -1.02 -8.43 -12.11
CA THR A 32 -2.19 -8.90 -11.35
C THR A 32 -1.85 -9.09 -9.87
N THR A 33 -0.67 -9.66 -9.57
CA THR A 33 -0.20 -9.88 -8.20
C THR A 33 0.01 -8.56 -7.47
N TYR A 34 0.58 -7.56 -8.15
CA TYR A 34 0.77 -6.21 -7.61
C TYR A 34 -0.56 -5.61 -7.11
N HIS A 35 -1.59 -5.64 -7.96
CA HIS A 35 -2.92 -5.12 -7.60
C HIS A 35 -3.64 -6.02 -6.57
N ALA A 36 -3.44 -7.34 -6.62
CA ALA A 36 -4.01 -8.26 -5.64
C ALA A 36 -3.48 -8.02 -4.23
N VAL A 37 -2.18 -7.73 -4.07
CA VAL A 37 -1.59 -7.39 -2.77
C VAL A 37 -2.24 -6.12 -2.21
N LEU A 38 -2.36 -5.07 -3.01
CA LEU A 38 -3.05 -3.84 -2.61
C LEU A 38 -4.51 -4.05 -2.23
N LEU A 39 -5.21 -4.91 -2.98
CA LEU A 39 -6.59 -5.27 -2.70
C LEU A 39 -6.72 -5.98 -1.35
N ILE A 40 -5.88 -6.97 -1.09
CA ILE A 40 -5.92 -7.79 0.13
C ILE A 40 -5.49 -6.97 1.35
N GLU A 41 -4.31 -6.37 1.32
CA GLU A 41 -3.79 -5.61 2.45
C GLU A 41 -4.68 -4.39 2.71
N GLY A 42 -5.08 -3.68 1.65
CA GLY A 42 -5.98 -2.54 1.75
C GLY A 42 -7.33 -2.92 2.36
N GLY A 43 -7.90 -4.07 1.96
CA GLY A 43 -9.14 -4.60 2.51
C GLY A 43 -9.02 -4.94 4.00
N LEU A 44 -7.93 -5.58 4.41
CA LEU A 44 -7.68 -5.90 5.82
C LEU A 44 -7.61 -4.64 6.68
N PHE A 45 -6.86 -3.62 6.25
CA PHE A 45 -6.79 -2.36 7.00
C PHE A 45 -8.10 -1.58 6.99
N ALA A 46 -8.82 -1.56 5.87
CA ALA A 46 -10.16 -0.96 5.80
C ALA A 46 -11.09 -1.60 6.83
N LEU A 47 -11.13 -2.93 6.92
CA LEU A 47 -11.97 -3.65 7.88
C LEU A 47 -11.61 -3.31 9.34
N LEU A 48 -10.31 -3.30 9.68
CA LEU A 48 -9.86 -2.93 11.02
C LEU A 48 -10.24 -1.48 11.38
N LEU A 49 -10.09 -0.55 10.44
CA LEU A 49 -10.46 0.86 10.63
C LEU A 49 -11.97 1.06 10.73
N ILE A 50 -12.78 0.30 9.99
CA ILE A 50 -14.25 0.30 10.11
C ILE A 50 -14.66 -0.18 11.51
N VAL A 51 -14.06 -1.28 12.00
CA VAL A 51 -14.33 -1.79 13.35
C VAL A 51 -13.95 -0.76 14.41
N LEU A 52 -12.78 -0.12 14.27
CA LEU A 52 -12.34 0.94 15.18
C LEU A 52 -13.27 2.15 15.14
N SER A 53 -13.68 2.59 13.95
CA SER A 53 -14.62 3.69 13.75
C SER A 53 -15.96 3.39 14.42
N ALA A 54 -16.54 2.22 14.14
CA ALA A 54 -17.80 1.78 14.75
C ALA A 54 -17.70 1.72 16.27
N TYR A 55 -16.59 1.22 16.81
CA TYR A 55 -16.32 1.22 18.25
C TYR A 55 -16.28 2.64 18.83
N CYS A 56 -15.51 3.55 18.22
CA CYS A 56 -15.38 4.94 18.65
C CYS A 56 -16.72 5.68 18.62
N TRP A 57 -17.49 5.55 17.52
CA TRP A 57 -18.78 6.20 17.37
C TRP A 57 -19.83 5.66 18.35
N ARG A 58 -19.90 4.33 18.55
CA ARG A 58 -20.80 3.72 19.55
C ARG A 58 -20.49 4.22 20.95
N ARG A 59 -19.22 4.30 21.32
CA ARG A 59 -18.81 4.78 22.65
C ARG A 59 -19.05 6.28 22.81
N PHE A 60 -18.79 7.06 21.76
CA PHE A 60 -19.10 8.49 21.72
C PHE A 60 -20.60 8.75 21.92
N ALA A 61 -21.47 8.06 21.18
CA ALA A 61 -22.92 8.19 21.30
C ALA A 61 -23.44 7.87 22.71
N ARG A 62 -22.96 6.77 23.32
CA ARG A 62 -23.31 6.41 24.70
C ARG A 62 -22.92 7.48 25.72
N SER A 63 -21.85 8.23 25.48
CA SER A 63 -21.39 9.29 26.37
C SER A 63 -22.21 10.59 26.27
N GLN A 64 -23.06 10.75 25.25
CA GLN A 64 -23.84 11.98 25.03
C GLN A 64 -25.06 12.11 25.97
N GLY A 65 -25.60 11.00 26.50
CA GLY A 65 -26.80 11.01 27.36
C GLY A 65 -26.62 11.61 28.76
N ALA A 66 -25.38 11.86 29.21
CA ALA A 66 -25.10 12.51 30.49
C ALA A 66 -24.96 14.03 30.28
N GLY A 67 -25.96 14.80 30.73
CA GLY A 67 -26.24 16.22 30.42
C GLY A 67 -25.23 17.30 30.82
N THR A 68 -23.92 17.04 30.74
CA THR A 68 -22.90 18.09 30.93
C THR A 68 -22.54 18.77 29.60
N ARG A 69 -22.77 20.09 29.51
CA ARG A 69 -22.52 20.97 28.34
C ARG A 69 -21.06 21.00 27.84
N ARG A 70 -20.10 20.44 28.60
CA ARG A 70 -18.65 20.50 28.29
C ARG A 70 -18.16 19.20 27.67
N TRP A 71 -17.45 19.29 26.54
CA TRP A 71 -16.78 18.14 25.92
C TRP A 71 -15.64 17.63 26.81
N THR A 72 -15.81 16.42 27.35
CA THR A 72 -14.76 15.73 28.11
C THR A 72 -13.61 15.32 27.19
N PHE A 73 -12.43 15.09 27.77
CA PHE A 73 -11.27 14.57 27.02
C PHE A 73 -11.60 13.24 26.30
N GLU A 74 -12.30 12.32 26.98
CA GLU A 74 -12.75 11.07 26.36
C GLU A 74 -13.64 11.33 25.14
N LYS A 75 -14.62 12.26 25.22
CA LYS A 75 -15.46 12.64 24.08
C LYS A 75 -14.63 13.17 22.91
N LYS A 76 -13.64 14.03 23.18
CA LYS A 76 -12.73 14.57 22.15
C LYS A 76 -11.94 13.47 21.46
N VAL A 77 -11.33 12.57 22.24
CA VAL A 77 -10.52 11.46 21.70
C VAL A 77 -11.38 10.47 20.90
N LEU A 78 -12.56 10.10 21.41
CA LEU A 78 -13.45 9.19 20.69
C LEU A 78 -13.96 9.81 19.38
N PHE A 79 -14.32 11.09 19.41
CA PHE A 79 -14.74 11.81 18.21
C PHE A 79 -13.60 11.93 17.20
N SER A 80 -12.41 12.39 17.61
CA SER A 80 -11.28 12.56 16.69
C SER A 80 -10.80 11.22 16.14
N SER A 81 -10.76 10.17 16.96
CA SER A 81 -10.38 8.83 16.52
C SER A 81 -11.45 8.23 15.60
N GLY A 82 -12.73 8.41 15.90
CA GLY A 82 -13.85 7.99 15.05
C GLY A 82 -13.81 8.69 13.68
N LEU A 83 -13.60 10.01 13.67
CA LEU A 83 -13.48 10.78 12.43
C LEU A 83 -12.26 10.33 11.62
N ALA A 84 -11.08 10.28 12.25
CA ALA A 84 -9.85 9.88 11.57
C ALA A 84 -9.96 8.45 11.01
N SER A 85 -10.38 7.47 11.82
CA SER A 85 -10.54 6.09 11.35
C SER A 85 -11.57 5.95 10.23
N THR A 86 -12.64 6.75 10.24
CA THR A 86 -13.61 6.79 9.12
C THR A 86 -12.96 7.31 7.85
N LEU A 87 -12.27 8.46 7.90
CA LEU A 87 -11.60 9.04 6.73
C LEU A 87 -10.55 8.08 6.16
N PHE A 88 -9.75 7.45 7.01
CA PHE A 88 -8.76 6.47 6.55
C PHE A 88 -9.39 5.19 6.03
N ALA A 89 -10.48 4.69 6.64
CA ALA A 89 -11.21 3.55 6.10
C ALA A 89 -11.73 3.84 4.69
N LEU A 90 -12.31 5.03 4.45
CA LEU A 90 -12.76 5.45 3.13
C LEU A 90 -11.60 5.53 2.14
N PHE A 91 -10.47 6.11 2.53
CA PHE A 91 -9.27 6.14 1.70
C PHE A 91 -8.79 4.72 1.33
N MET A 92 -8.73 3.80 2.29
CA MET A 92 -8.37 2.40 2.02
C MET A 92 -9.38 1.71 1.10
N LEU A 93 -10.68 1.98 1.26
CA LEU A 93 -11.71 1.46 0.35
C LEU A 93 -11.57 1.99 -1.07
N LEU A 94 -11.13 3.23 -1.26
CA LEU A 94 -10.81 3.77 -2.60
C LEU A 94 -9.64 3.01 -3.22
N ILE A 95 -8.58 2.73 -2.46
CA ILE A 95 -7.47 1.88 -2.93
C ILE A 95 -7.99 0.50 -3.33
N VAL A 96 -8.75 -0.16 -2.46
CA VAL A 96 -9.36 -1.48 -2.72
C VAL A 96 -10.17 -1.45 -4.01
N ALA A 97 -11.07 -0.46 -4.16
CA ALA A 97 -11.91 -0.33 -5.35
C ALA A 97 -11.10 -0.11 -6.63
N ALA A 98 -10.08 0.75 -6.58
CA ALA A 98 -9.20 1.03 -7.73
C ALA A 98 -8.37 -0.21 -8.14
N ASN A 99 -8.04 -1.09 -7.20
CA ASN A 99 -7.26 -2.30 -7.48
C ASN A 99 -8.14 -3.49 -7.87
N LEU A 100 -9.42 -3.51 -7.46
CA LEU A 100 -10.34 -4.61 -7.72
C LEU A 100 -10.56 -4.82 -9.23
N SER A 101 -10.72 -3.74 -10.01
CA SER A 101 -10.91 -3.84 -11.46
C SER A 101 -9.70 -4.47 -12.15
N ASN A 102 -8.49 -4.17 -11.70
CA ASN A 102 -7.25 -4.70 -12.28
C ASN A 102 -7.01 -6.17 -11.88
N VAL A 103 -7.59 -6.63 -10.78
CA VAL A 103 -7.57 -8.07 -10.42
C VAL A 103 -8.67 -8.83 -11.17
N ALA A 104 -9.86 -8.24 -11.32
CA ALA A 104 -10.99 -8.87 -11.98
C ALA A 104 -10.85 -8.91 -13.51
N ASN A 105 -10.22 -7.88 -14.11
CA ASN A 105 -9.91 -7.80 -15.53
C ASN A 105 -8.46 -7.31 -15.74
N PRO A 106 -7.48 -8.20 -15.50
CA PRO A 106 -6.07 -7.81 -15.54
C PRO A 106 -5.59 -7.42 -16.93
N GLN A 107 -6.15 -8.00 -17.99
CA GLN A 107 -5.82 -7.66 -19.37
C GLN A 107 -6.13 -6.18 -19.66
N ALA A 108 -7.34 -5.72 -19.35
CA ALA A 108 -7.73 -4.32 -19.57
C ALA A 108 -6.92 -3.34 -18.72
N GLY A 109 -6.68 -3.68 -17.44
CA GLY A 109 -5.85 -2.84 -16.57
C GLY A 109 -4.40 -2.76 -17.05
N PHE A 110 -3.81 -3.90 -17.42
CA PHE A 110 -2.44 -3.94 -17.93
C PHE A 110 -2.31 -3.14 -19.22
N ALA A 111 -3.27 -3.24 -20.13
CA ALA A 111 -3.35 -2.44 -21.36
C ALA A 111 -3.29 -0.93 -21.09
N GLN A 112 -4.06 -0.47 -20.09
CA GLN A 112 -4.08 0.94 -19.70
C GLN A 112 -2.77 1.41 -19.09
N SER A 113 -1.98 0.51 -18.52
CA SER A 113 -0.66 0.82 -17.93
C SER A 113 0.51 0.77 -18.93
N ILE A 114 0.33 0.18 -20.12
CA ILE A 114 1.40 0.10 -21.14
C ILE A 114 1.97 1.50 -21.49
N PRO A 115 1.16 2.55 -21.69
CA PRO A 115 1.68 3.90 -21.95
C PRO A 115 2.58 4.45 -20.82
N ASP A 116 2.34 4.06 -19.56
CA ASP A 116 3.11 4.53 -18.39
C ASP A 116 4.56 4.03 -18.39
N LEU A 117 4.87 3.01 -19.20
CA LEU A 117 6.25 2.56 -19.42
C LEU A 117 7.12 3.68 -20.02
N GLY A 118 6.51 4.61 -20.76
CA GLY A 118 7.21 5.69 -21.47
C GLY A 118 8.16 5.20 -22.57
N ALA A 119 8.89 6.13 -23.17
CA ALA A 119 9.97 5.87 -24.13
C ALA A 119 11.30 6.28 -23.49
N PRO A 120 12.09 5.33 -22.95
CA PRO A 120 13.36 5.67 -22.31
C PRO A 120 14.37 6.23 -23.32
N GLN A 121 15.21 7.16 -22.87
CA GLN A 121 16.26 7.74 -23.71
C GLN A 121 17.27 6.67 -24.13
N ALA A 122 17.64 6.65 -25.41
CA ALA A 122 18.62 5.73 -25.95
C ALA A 122 19.96 5.81 -25.19
N GLY A 123 20.61 4.66 -24.99
CA GLY A 123 21.86 4.54 -24.24
C GLY A 123 21.71 4.52 -22.71
N THR A 124 20.50 4.65 -22.17
CA THR A 124 20.24 4.49 -20.73
C THR A 124 20.06 3.03 -20.33
N HIS A 125 20.28 2.71 -19.05
CA HIS A 125 20.00 1.38 -18.51
C HIS A 125 18.54 0.96 -18.73
N ARG A 126 17.59 1.88 -18.55
CA ARG A 126 16.16 1.64 -18.76
C ARG A 126 15.84 1.30 -20.22
N ALA A 127 16.51 1.94 -21.19
CA ALA A 127 16.34 1.61 -22.60
C ALA A 127 16.83 0.19 -22.92
N ALA A 128 18.01 -0.18 -22.42
CA ALA A 128 18.53 -1.55 -22.58
C ALA A 128 17.62 -2.59 -21.91
N LEU A 129 17.05 -2.27 -20.75
CA LEU A 129 16.08 -3.13 -20.07
C LEU A 129 14.82 -3.30 -20.90
N HIS A 130 14.26 -2.20 -21.44
CA HIS A 130 13.04 -2.24 -22.27
C HIS A 130 13.27 -3.03 -23.56
N GLU A 131 14.42 -2.87 -24.21
CA GLU A 131 14.79 -3.63 -25.40
C GLU A 131 14.92 -5.13 -25.09
N ALA A 132 15.60 -5.50 -24.00
CA ALA A 132 15.71 -6.90 -23.58
C ALA A 132 14.35 -7.53 -23.27
N VAL A 133 13.44 -6.78 -22.64
CA VAL A 133 12.08 -7.23 -22.33
C VAL A 133 11.24 -7.33 -23.60
N ALA A 134 11.38 -6.40 -24.55
CA ALA A 134 10.68 -6.45 -25.83
C ALA A 134 11.08 -7.70 -26.62
N GLY A 135 12.39 -7.96 -26.79
CA GLY A 135 12.87 -9.16 -27.47
C GLY A 135 12.43 -10.45 -26.77
N TRP A 136 12.43 -10.46 -25.44
CA TRP A 136 11.90 -11.59 -24.67
C TRP A 136 10.41 -11.82 -24.89
N ALA A 137 9.61 -10.77 -24.80
CA ALA A 137 8.17 -10.84 -25.02
C ALA A 137 7.84 -11.31 -26.44
N GLN A 138 8.55 -10.81 -27.46
CA GLN A 138 8.40 -11.26 -28.86
C GLN A 138 8.77 -12.73 -29.03
N SER A 139 9.83 -13.20 -28.36
CA SER A 139 10.29 -14.59 -28.48
C SER A 139 9.30 -15.62 -27.91
N GLY A 140 8.42 -15.22 -26.98
CA GLY A 140 7.57 -16.14 -26.23
C GLY A 140 8.36 -17.12 -25.35
N SER A 141 9.59 -16.80 -24.98
CA SER A 141 10.39 -17.67 -24.11
C SER A 141 9.90 -17.62 -22.66
N ALA A 142 9.86 -18.76 -21.99
CA ALA A 142 9.65 -18.80 -20.53
C ALA A 142 10.88 -18.34 -19.74
N ALA A 143 12.06 -18.33 -20.36
CA ALA A 143 13.30 -17.92 -19.70
C ALA A 143 13.45 -16.40 -19.73
N MET A 144 13.36 -15.77 -18.55
CA MET A 144 13.51 -14.33 -18.37
C MET A 144 14.94 -13.85 -18.71
N PRO A 145 15.14 -12.69 -19.37
CA PRO A 145 16.47 -12.17 -19.67
C PRO A 145 17.30 -11.90 -18.42
N VAL A 146 18.61 -12.14 -18.50
CA VAL A 146 19.56 -11.91 -17.38
C VAL A 146 19.49 -10.46 -16.90
N LEU A 147 19.41 -9.48 -17.82
CA LEU A 147 19.30 -8.07 -17.47
C LEU A 147 18.06 -7.76 -16.60
N LEU A 148 16.91 -8.36 -16.92
CA LEU A 148 15.69 -8.22 -16.11
C LEU A 148 15.80 -8.97 -14.79
N GLN A 149 16.39 -10.17 -14.77
CA GLN A 149 16.66 -10.91 -13.53
C GLN A 149 17.51 -10.11 -12.55
N ASP A 150 18.58 -9.47 -13.03
CA ASP A 150 19.49 -8.70 -12.20
C ASP A 150 18.84 -7.42 -11.68
N ALA A 151 18.08 -6.72 -12.53
CA ALA A 151 17.30 -5.54 -12.12
C ALA A 151 16.25 -5.89 -11.05
N VAL A 152 15.53 -7.00 -11.21
CA VAL A 152 14.58 -7.52 -10.21
C VAL A 152 15.31 -7.90 -8.92
N ARG A 153 16.46 -8.58 -9.00
CA ARG A 153 17.24 -8.97 -7.81
C ARG A 153 17.71 -7.74 -7.05
N ALA A 154 18.22 -6.72 -7.75
CA ALA A 154 18.64 -5.46 -7.15
C ALA A 154 17.48 -4.74 -6.45
N ARG A 155 16.31 -4.66 -7.10
CA ARG A 155 15.10 -4.11 -6.48
C ARG A 155 14.71 -4.89 -5.23
N LEU A 156 14.66 -6.21 -5.30
CA LEU A 156 14.26 -7.05 -4.15
C LEU A 156 15.23 -6.93 -2.97
N ALA A 157 16.54 -6.83 -3.25
CA ALA A 157 17.54 -6.60 -2.21
C ALA A 157 17.31 -5.29 -1.43
N TRP A 158 16.72 -4.28 -2.08
CA TRP A 158 16.36 -3.01 -1.46
C TRP A 158 14.97 -3.01 -0.82
N GLN A 159 13.96 -3.61 -1.47
CA GLN A 159 12.57 -3.53 -1.04
C GLN A 159 12.21 -4.53 0.07
N ARG A 160 12.75 -5.76 0.02
CA ARG A 160 12.39 -6.81 1.01
C ARG A 160 12.77 -6.43 2.44
N PRO A 161 13.98 -5.92 2.73
CA PRO A 161 14.32 -5.48 4.08
C PRO A 161 13.40 -4.37 4.58
N LYS A 162 13.04 -3.42 3.69
CA LYS A 162 12.12 -2.33 4.04
C LYS A 162 10.72 -2.84 4.36
N ALA A 163 10.20 -3.78 3.57
CA ALA A 163 8.89 -4.38 3.82
C ALA A 163 8.85 -5.04 5.21
N ILE A 164 9.87 -5.84 5.54
CA ILE A 164 9.96 -6.53 6.84
C ILE A 164 10.09 -5.52 7.99
N VAL A 165 11.07 -4.62 7.90
CA VAL A 165 11.34 -3.65 8.98
C VAL A 165 10.16 -2.71 9.21
N CYS A 166 9.58 -2.15 8.14
CA CYS A 166 8.43 -1.26 8.27
C CYS A 166 7.20 -1.99 8.83
N SER A 167 6.97 -3.24 8.45
CA SER A 167 5.85 -4.03 8.98
C SER A 167 6.01 -4.33 10.47
N ILE A 168 7.21 -4.71 10.91
CA ILE A 168 7.48 -4.96 12.34
C ILE A 168 7.33 -3.67 13.14
N LEU A 169 7.96 -2.57 12.67
CA LEU A 169 7.86 -1.27 13.34
C LEU A 169 6.43 -0.76 13.36
N PHE A 170 5.67 -0.95 12.28
CA PHE A 170 4.25 -0.62 12.23
C PHE A 170 3.45 -1.35 13.32
N VAL A 171 3.60 -2.68 13.42
CA VAL A 171 2.87 -3.48 14.43
C VAL A 171 3.25 -3.03 15.84
N VAL A 172 4.54 -2.90 16.14
CA VAL A 172 5.03 -2.47 17.45
C VAL A 172 4.48 -1.08 17.81
N LEU A 173 4.57 -0.12 16.88
CA LEU A 173 4.12 1.24 17.14
C LEU A 173 2.59 1.34 17.22
N ALA A 174 1.85 0.58 16.42
CA ALA A 174 0.39 0.52 16.50
C ALA A 174 -0.08 -0.01 17.86
N VAL A 175 0.55 -1.08 18.36
CA VAL A 175 0.27 -1.65 19.70
C VAL A 175 0.64 -0.65 20.79
N ALA A 176 1.82 -0.03 20.72
CA ALA A 176 2.27 0.97 21.69
C ALA A 176 1.35 2.21 21.70
N THR A 177 0.89 2.65 20.53
CA THR A 177 -0.07 3.75 20.36
C THR A 177 -1.40 3.40 21.01
N ALA A 178 -1.99 2.24 20.67
CA ALA A 178 -3.24 1.78 21.26
C ALA A 178 -3.15 1.66 22.79
N TYR A 179 -2.03 1.13 23.29
CA TYR A 179 -1.77 1.00 24.73
C TYR A 179 -1.67 2.36 25.43
N THR A 180 -0.95 3.31 24.84
CA THR A 180 -0.77 4.66 25.37
C THR A 180 -2.12 5.39 25.46
N TRP A 181 -2.93 5.34 24.40
CA TRP A 181 -4.26 5.95 24.40
C TRP A 181 -5.22 5.29 25.38
N ARG A 182 -5.18 3.96 25.52
CA ARG A 182 -5.97 3.24 26.53
C ARG A 182 -5.60 3.69 27.95
N ARG A 183 -4.30 3.82 28.23
CA ARG A 183 -3.83 4.32 29.54
C ARG A 183 -4.24 5.77 29.80
N LEU A 184 -4.15 6.66 28.81
CA LEU A 184 -4.56 8.06 28.94
C LEU A 184 -6.06 8.19 29.24
N LEU A 185 -6.90 7.40 28.56
CA LEU A 185 -8.34 7.37 28.82
C LEU A 185 -8.64 6.86 30.24
N GLN A 186 -7.93 5.85 30.71
CA GLN A 186 -8.08 5.32 32.08
C GLN A 186 -7.56 6.28 33.15
N SER A 187 -6.44 6.98 32.91
CA SER A 187 -5.86 7.97 33.83
C SER A 187 -6.81 9.15 34.03
N ARG A 188 -7.37 9.70 32.94
CA ARG A 188 -8.33 10.81 33.02
C ARG A 188 -9.60 10.46 33.77
N ALA A 189 -10.05 9.21 33.73
CA ALA A 189 -11.21 8.77 34.50
C ALA A 189 -10.96 8.79 36.02
N ARG A 190 -9.69 8.76 36.45
CA ARG A 190 -9.29 8.68 37.87
C ARG A 190 -8.87 10.01 38.46
N THR A 191 -8.34 10.95 37.67
CA THR A 191 -7.74 12.18 38.19
C THR A 191 -8.25 13.45 37.51
N VAL A 192 -8.49 14.49 38.31
CA VAL A 192 -8.97 15.80 37.82
C VAL A 192 -7.82 16.61 37.19
N VAL A 193 -6.62 16.53 37.78
CA VAL A 193 -5.41 17.25 37.36
C VAL A 193 -4.40 16.28 36.75
N TRP A 194 -3.82 16.66 35.61
CA TRP A 194 -2.80 15.87 34.93
C TRP A 194 -1.40 16.16 35.46
N GLY A 195 -0.69 15.09 35.82
CA GLY A 195 0.73 15.19 36.14
C GLY A 195 1.59 15.39 34.89
N LEU A 196 2.87 15.72 35.09
CA LEU A 196 3.86 15.81 34.00
C LEU A 196 3.92 14.53 33.16
N ARG A 197 3.79 13.36 33.80
CA ARG A 197 3.76 12.06 33.13
C ARG A 197 2.59 11.92 32.16
N ASP A 198 1.38 12.32 32.54
CA ASP A 198 0.21 12.23 31.66
C ASP A 198 0.34 13.19 30.46
N LYS A 199 0.90 14.38 30.68
CA LYS A 199 1.20 15.34 29.60
C LYS A 199 2.24 14.78 28.62
N ALA A 200 3.29 14.16 29.13
CA ALA A 200 4.30 13.50 28.29
C ALA A 200 3.70 12.33 27.49
N LEU A 201 2.88 11.49 28.13
CA LEU A 201 2.17 10.40 27.45
C LEU A 201 1.20 10.92 26.38
N LEU A 202 0.51 12.05 26.61
CA LEU A 202 -0.33 12.66 25.59
C LEU A 202 0.52 13.12 24.39
N ALA A 203 1.62 13.82 24.62
CA ALA A 203 2.49 14.28 23.54
C ALA A 203 3.03 13.10 22.70
N ILE A 204 3.50 12.03 23.37
CA ILE A 204 3.93 10.80 22.72
C ILE A 204 2.77 10.17 21.93
N GLY A 205 1.59 10.04 22.53
CA GLY A 205 0.42 9.47 21.88
C GLY A 205 -0.03 10.23 20.64
N VAL A 206 0.05 11.57 20.66
CA VAL A 206 -0.27 12.42 19.51
C VAL A 206 0.75 12.25 18.38
N LEU A 207 2.04 12.19 18.70
CA LEU A 207 3.11 12.00 17.70
C LEU A 207 3.13 10.57 17.13
N ALA A 208 2.76 9.57 17.94
CA ALA A 208 2.78 8.18 17.53
C ALA A 208 1.72 7.84 16.47
N VAL A 209 0.60 8.58 16.42
CA VAL A 209 -0.47 8.39 15.44
C VAL A 209 0.03 8.62 13.99
N PRO A 210 0.52 9.81 13.59
CA PRO A 210 1.01 10.04 12.24
C PRO A 210 2.21 9.15 11.89
N ALA A 211 3.08 8.85 12.85
CA ALA A 211 4.19 7.91 12.65
C ALA A 211 3.70 6.47 12.36
N THR A 212 2.64 6.02 13.03
CA THR A 212 2.00 4.73 12.76
C THR A 212 1.40 4.69 11.35
N PHE A 213 0.75 5.78 10.92
CA PHE A 213 0.22 5.89 9.55
C PHE A 213 1.31 5.89 8.48
N LEU A 214 2.41 6.59 8.71
CA LEU A 214 3.54 6.57 7.79
C LEU A 214 4.12 5.16 7.65
N LEU A 215 4.31 4.46 8.77
CA LEU A 215 4.80 3.08 8.78
C LEU A 215 3.82 2.11 8.09
N LEU A 216 2.51 2.33 8.22
CA LEU A 216 1.49 1.59 7.47
C LEU A 216 1.69 1.75 5.96
N ILE A 217 1.76 3.00 5.47
CA ILE A 217 1.95 3.30 4.05
C ILE A 217 3.25 2.68 3.54
N MET A 218 4.33 2.80 4.32
CA MET A 218 5.61 2.17 3.98
C MET A 218 5.52 0.65 3.95
N ALA A 219 4.85 0.01 4.91
CA ALA A 219 4.68 -1.43 4.92
C ALA A 219 3.93 -1.91 3.66
N LEU A 220 2.82 -1.26 3.32
CA LEU A 220 2.03 -1.55 2.11
C LEU A 220 2.87 -1.40 0.83
N ALA A 221 3.47 -0.21 0.64
CA ALA A 221 4.20 0.12 -0.59
C ALA A 221 5.43 -0.78 -0.81
N ASN A 222 6.12 -1.18 0.26
CA ASN A 222 7.27 -2.07 0.16
C ASN A 222 6.85 -3.54 0.00
N THR A 223 5.71 -3.96 0.56
CA THR A 223 5.22 -5.35 0.45
C THR A 223 4.78 -5.65 -0.98
N GLN A 224 3.97 -4.79 -1.59
CA GLN A 224 3.61 -4.93 -3.01
C GLN A 224 4.85 -4.98 -3.91
N ALA A 225 5.87 -4.14 -3.65
CA ALA A 225 7.07 -4.06 -4.46
C ALA A 225 8.00 -5.26 -4.28
N SER A 226 7.85 -5.99 -3.17
CA SER A 226 8.60 -7.20 -2.87
C SER A 226 7.94 -8.46 -3.43
N LEU A 227 6.61 -8.46 -3.55
CA LEU A 227 5.83 -9.60 -4.05
C LEU A 227 5.60 -9.57 -5.57
N ALA A 228 5.53 -8.37 -6.16
CA ALA A 228 5.36 -8.17 -7.60
C ALA A 228 6.39 -7.16 -8.13
N PRO A 229 7.66 -7.57 -8.27
CA PRO A 229 8.74 -6.64 -8.59
C PRO A 229 8.82 -6.26 -10.07
N LEU A 230 8.28 -7.05 -11.02
CA LEU A 230 8.54 -6.81 -12.45
C LEU A 230 7.91 -5.51 -12.93
N THR A 231 6.62 -5.31 -12.66
CA THR A 231 5.86 -4.13 -13.08
C THR A 231 6.57 -2.85 -12.66
N LEU A 232 6.96 -2.76 -11.37
CA LEU A 232 7.66 -1.59 -10.87
C LEU A 232 9.09 -1.48 -11.38
N THR A 233 9.76 -2.60 -11.68
CA THR A 233 11.11 -2.59 -12.30
C THR A 233 11.04 -2.02 -13.71
N LEU A 234 10.00 -2.29 -14.48
CA LEU A 234 9.83 -1.72 -15.81
C LEU A 234 9.48 -0.22 -15.78
N LEU A 235 8.69 0.20 -14.79
CA LEU A 235 8.27 1.59 -14.60
C LEU A 235 9.37 2.51 -14.05
N PHE A 236 10.23 1.98 -13.18
CA PHE A 236 11.17 2.79 -12.39
C PHE A 236 12.61 2.27 -12.35
N GLY A 237 12.92 1.20 -13.09
CA GLY A 237 14.29 0.67 -13.25
C GLY A 237 15.10 1.44 -14.27
#